data_AF-A0A0P8A3K7-F1
#
_entry.id   AF-A0A0P8A3K7-F1
#
_cell.length_a   1.000
_cell.length_b   1.000
_cell.length_c   1.000
_cell.angle_alpha   90.00
_cell.angle_beta   90.00
_cell.angle_gamma   90.00
#
_symmetry.space_group_name_H-M   'P 1'
#
loop_
_entity.id
_entity.type
_entity.pdbx_description
1 polymer ?
#
loop_
_entity_poly.entity_id
_entity_poly.type
_entity_poly.pdbx_seq_one_letter_code
_entity_poly.pdbx_strand_id
1 'polypeptide(L)'
;MTHSSPPTSAPKEILPSPLAAISLKLVGAITILAALIDFLTLLLPPQFGNRAWQLATTTQLVDRGIVPLVGIALLFTGYWIDSSLGRVPRRVSLALDARFWTCLLSCLLGLMFLFTTVLHPNNVRIQSREALSQVASEATEATSELEQRLSADLNARRTQIAALLENEEQLQAAIASGELDEAQLAQIERFRNNPEELNNFLNSQVGEAQNQLQTRIGEQQKEAEARLKAEALKATVRVTLSSLLLTFGYTFIGWQGLRRLLAMVN
;
A
#
# COMPACT_ATOMS: atom_id res chain seq x y z
N MET A 1 -71.90 44.55 0.01
CA MET A 1 -71.18 43.27 -0.08
C MET A 1 -69.74 43.57 -0.46
N THR A 2 -68.88 43.80 0.53
CA THR A 2 -67.44 44.05 0.34
C THR A 2 -66.72 42.75 0.67
N HIS A 3 -66.25 42.06 -0.36
CA HIS A 3 -65.39 40.88 -0.23
C HIS A 3 -64.03 41.31 0.34
N SER A 4 -63.74 40.94 1.58
CA SER A 4 -62.40 40.99 2.16
C SER A 4 -61.64 39.71 1.80
N SER A 5 -60.61 39.85 0.97
CA SER A 5 -59.64 38.78 0.71
C SER A 5 -58.86 38.44 2.00
N PRO A 6 -58.52 37.16 2.25
CA PRO A 6 -57.75 36.78 3.42
C PRO A 6 -56.27 37.20 3.27
N PRO A 7 -55.56 37.48 4.38
CA PRO A 7 -54.15 37.84 4.33
C PRO A 7 -53.31 36.63 3.90
N THR A 8 -52.51 36.81 2.85
CA THR A 8 -51.46 35.88 2.43
C THR A 8 -50.51 35.67 3.61
N SER A 9 -50.52 34.47 4.20
CA SER A 9 -49.58 34.08 5.25
C SER A 9 -48.15 34.15 4.68
N ALA A 10 -47.36 35.09 5.18
CA ALA A 10 -45.93 35.13 4.90
C ALA A 10 -45.29 33.77 5.27
N PRO A 11 -44.36 33.25 4.46
CA PRO A 11 -43.69 32.00 4.77
C PRO A 11 -42.98 32.12 6.14
N LYS A 12 -43.26 31.17 7.02
CA LYS A 12 -42.66 31.09 8.35
C LYS A 12 -41.17 30.83 8.19
N GLU A 13 -40.34 31.87 8.34
CA GLU A 13 -38.88 31.72 8.31
C GLU A 13 -38.47 30.78 9.44
N ILE A 14 -37.98 29.59 9.08
CA ILE A 14 -37.45 28.61 10.02
C ILE A 14 -36.07 29.10 10.43
N LEU A 15 -36.01 29.91 11.50
CA LEU A 15 -34.76 30.35 12.07
C LEU A 15 -34.03 29.14 12.69
N PRO A 16 -32.77 28.88 12.33
CA PRO A 16 -32.00 27.78 12.89
C PRO A 16 -31.81 27.93 14.42
N SER A 17 -31.77 26.83 15.17
CA SER A 17 -31.70 26.93 16.63
C SER A 17 -30.30 27.41 17.10
N PRO A 18 -30.22 28.35 18.05
CA PRO A 18 -28.93 28.81 18.60
C PRO A 18 -28.08 27.69 19.21
N LEU A 19 -28.73 26.64 19.72
CA LEU A 19 -28.07 25.45 20.25
C LEU A 19 -27.32 24.70 19.15
N ALA A 20 -27.90 24.57 17.95
CA ALA A 20 -27.25 23.92 16.82
C ALA A 20 -25.95 24.64 16.43
N ALA A 21 -25.96 25.98 16.40
CA ALA A 21 -24.76 26.77 16.09
C ALA A 21 -23.61 26.52 17.07
N ILE A 22 -23.92 26.49 18.38
CA ILE A 22 -22.92 26.25 19.44
C ILE A 22 -22.39 24.82 19.36
N SER A 23 -23.28 23.84 19.19
CA SER A 23 -22.90 22.44 19.05
C SER A 23 -21.98 22.21 17.85
N LEU A 24 -22.28 22.79 16.69
CA LEU A 24 -21.44 22.66 15.49
C LEU A 24 -20.04 23.26 15.70
N LYS A 25 -19.93 24.41 16.35
CA LYS A 25 -18.64 25.03 16.69
C LYS A 25 -17.84 24.18 17.66
N LEU A 26 -18.47 23.68 18.72
CA LEU A 26 -17.82 22.85 19.74
C LEU A 26 -17.34 21.52 19.15
N VAL A 27 -18.22 20.80 18.45
CA VAL A 27 -17.88 19.52 17.82
C VAL A 27 -16.82 19.73 16.74
N GLY A 28 -16.93 20.78 15.92
CA GLY A 28 -15.92 21.11 14.92
C GLY A 28 -14.55 21.38 15.54
N ALA A 29 -14.48 22.18 16.59
CA ALA A 29 -13.24 22.48 17.30
C ALA A 29 -12.60 21.24 17.95
N ILE A 30 -13.40 20.42 18.64
CA ILE A 30 -12.92 19.17 19.27
C ILE A 30 -12.42 18.20 18.19
N THR A 31 -13.13 18.08 17.06
CA THR A 31 -12.73 17.20 15.95
C THR A 31 -11.39 17.63 15.34
N ILE A 32 -11.17 18.93 15.15
CA ILE A 32 -9.88 19.46 14.67
C ILE A 32 -8.77 19.14 15.68
N LEU A 33 -8.99 19.42 16.96
CA LEU A 33 -7.99 19.16 18.01
C LEU A 33 -7.65 17.68 18.13
N ALA A 34 -8.65 16.80 18.11
CA ALA A 34 -8.44 15.35 18.15
C ALA A 34 -7.62 14.87 16.95
N ALA A 35 -7.93 15.36 15.75
CA ALA A 35 -7.14 15.03 14.55
C ALA A 35 -5.69 15.54 14.64
N LEU A 36 -5.46 16.73 15.21
CA LEU A 36 -4.11 17.23 15.43
C LEU A 36 -3.33 16.35 16.41
N ILE A 37 -3.94 15.95 17.52
CA ILE A 37 -3.31 15.04 18.49
C ILE A 37 -2.96 13.73 17.80
N ASP A 38 -3.89 13.16 17.02
CA ASP A 38 -3.65 11.94 16.27
C ASP A 38 -2.47 12.07 15.29
N PHE A 39 -2.37 13.19 14.57
CA PHE A 39 -1.22 13.49 13.70
C PHE A 39 0.09 13.62 14.48
N LEU A 40 0.07 14.22 15.67
CA LEU A 40 1.25 14.31 16.55
C LEU A 40 1.69 12.91 17.03
N THR A 41 0.75 12.06 17.40
CA THR A 41 1.05 10.68 17.84
C THR A 41 1.65 9.86 16.70
N LEU A 42 1.20 10.08 15.47
CA LEU A 42 1.72 9.43 14.26
C LEU A 42 3.21 9.73 14.04
N LEU A 43 3.65 10.93 14.42
CA LEU A 43 5.01 11.40 14.20
C LEU A 43 6.02 10.84 15.22
N LEU A 44 5.55 10.10 16.23
CA LEU A 44 6.34 9.56 17.34
C LEU A 44 6.37 8.02 17.27
N PRO A 45 7.55 7.36 17.20
CA PRO A 45 8.89 7.92 17.12
C PRO A 45 9.28 8.37 15.70
N PRO A 46 9.94 9.54 15.54
CA PRO A 46 10.31 10.05 14.22
C PRO A 46 11.43 9.21 13.60
N GLN A 47 11.15 8.50 12.51
CA GLN A 47 12.15 7.75 11.73
C GLN A 47 12.28 8.32 10.32
N PHE A 48 12.65 9.60 10.21
CA PHE A 48 12.80 10.27 8.90
C PHE A 48 13.84 9.60 7.98
N GLY A 49 14.74 8.76 8.50
CA GLY A 49 15.67 7.96 7.68
C GLY A 49 15.08 6.67 7.11
N ASN A 50 13.96 6.18 7.65
CA ASN A 50 13.36 4.91 7.26
C ASN A 50 12.24 5.14 6.23
N ARG A 51 12.42 4.65 5.00
CA ARG A 51 11.43 4.81 3.91
C ARG A 51 10.10 4.12 4.23
N ALA A 52 10.13 2.96 4.90
CA ALA A 52 8.91 2.26 5.30
C ALA A 52 8.10 3.09 6.30
N TRP A 53 8.77 3.72 7.26
CA TRP A 53 8.13 4.65 8.19
C TRP A 53 7.55 5.86 7.46
N GLN A 54 8.31 6.49 6.55
CA GLN A 54 7.83 7.64 5.76
C GLN A 54 6.56 7.28 4.99
N LEU A 55 6.52 6.12 4.34
CA LEU A 55 5.38 5.66 3.54
C LEU A 55 4.16 5.30 4.38
N ALA A 56 4.37 4.59 5.49
CA ALA A 56 3.29 4.25 6.43
C ALA A 56 2.68 5.52 7.05
N THR A 57 3.52 6.42 7.55
CA THR A 57 3.13 7.70 8.16
C THR A 57 2.37 8.56 7.14
N THR A 58 2.90 8.68 5.93
CA THR A 58 2.25 9.47 4.86
C THR A 58 0.88 8.90 4.49
N THR A 59 0.78 7.58 4.32
CA THR A 59 -0.49 6.91 4.00
C THR A 59 -1.51 7.14 5.09
N GLN A 60 -1.14 6.94 6.36
CA GLN A 60 -2.03 7.13 7.50
C GLN A 60 -2.46 8.58 7.66
N LEU A 61 -1.56 9.54 7.40
CA LEU A 61 -1.86 10.96 7.46
C LEU A 61 -2.87 11.38 6.38
N VAL A 62 -2.73 10.84 5.15
CA VAL A 62 -3.68 11.08 4.06
C VAL A 62 -5.03 10.41 4.35
N ASP A 63 -5.03 9.17 4.83
CA ASP A 63 -6.26 8.44 5.17
C ASP A 63 -7.07 9.14 6.26
N ARG A 64 -6.40 9.78 7.24
CA ARG A 64 -7.04 10.53 8.32
C ARG A 64 -7.18 12.03 8.04
N GLY A 65 -6.67 12.50 6.90
CA GLY A 65 -6.67 13.90 6.48
C GLY A 65 -8.07 14.50 6.27
N ILE A 66 -9.08 13.66 6.08
CA ILE A 66 -10.48 14.09 5.95
C ILE A 66 -11.10 14.55 7.27
N VAL A 67 -10.66 13.99 8.41
CA VAL A 67 -11.23 14.28 9.73
C VAL A 67 -11.11 15.77 10.11
N PRO A 68 -9.92 16.41 10.02
CA PRO A 68 -9.82 17.84 10.28
C PRO A 68 -10.64 18.68 9.29
N LEU A 69 -10.76 18.25 8.02
CA LEU A 69 -11.53 18.97 7.00
C LEU A 69 -13.01 19.03 7.36
N VAL A 70 -13.58 17.92 7.83
CA VAL A 70 -14.96 17.86 8.33
C VAL A 70 -15.11 18.75 9.57
N GLY A 71 -14.15 18.72 10.50
CA GLY A 71 -14.16 19.60 11.67
C GLY A 71 -14.19 21.10 11.30
N ILE A 72 -13.39 21.49 10.30
CA ILE A 72 -13.37 22.86 9.76
C ILE A 72 -14.72 23.22 9.11
N ALA A 73 -15.31 22.32 8.34
CA ALA A 73 -16.62 22.54 7.70
C ALA A 73 -17.74 22.73 8.75
N LEU A 74 -17.76 21.90 9.80
CA LEU A 74 -18.71 22.04 10.91
C LEU A 74 -18.55 23.38 11.63
N LEU A 75 -17.30 23.76 11.93
CA LEU A 75 -16.98 25.01 12.60
C LEU A 75 -17.46 26.22 11.77
N PHE A 76 -17.16 26.27 10.47
CA PHE A 76 -17.64 27.34 9.59
C PHE A 76 -19.17 27.37 9.45
N THR A 77 -19.81 26.20 9.37
CA THR A 77 -21.27 26.11 9.31
C THR A 77 -21.89 26.68 10.59
N GLY A 78 -21.32 26.39 11.77
CA GLY A 78 -21.76 26.99 13.03
C GLY A 78 -21.61 28.52 13.06
N TYR A 79 -20.52 29.06 12.51
CA TYR A 79 -20.35 30.52 12.36
C TYR A 79 -21.35 31.14 11.39
N TRP A 80 -21.65 30.45 10.29
CA TRP A 80 -22.64 30.90 9.31
C TRP A 80 -24.04 30.97 9.92
N ILE A 81 -24.44 29.94 10.68
CA ILE A 81 -25.73 29.92 11.41
C ILE A 81 -25.82 31.09 12.40
N ASP A 82 -24.78 31.35 13.18
CA ASP A 82 -24.81 32.49 14.11
C ASP A 82 -24.94 33.84 13.37
N SER A 83 -24.30 33.98 12.20
CA SER A 83 -24.43 35.19 11.39
C SER A 83 -25.82 35.37 10.77
N SER A 84 -26.49 34.28 10.37
CA SER A 84 -27.87 34.34 9.84
C SER A 84 -28.91 34.60 10.93
N LEU A 85 -28.59 34.29 12.19
CA LEU A 85 -29.39 34.66 13.37
C LEU A 85 -29.19 36.12 13.82
N GLY A 86 -28.52 36.96 13.03
CA GLY A 86 -28.32 38.37 13.33
C GLY A 86 -27.34 38.64 14.48
N ARG A 87 -26.59 37.62 14.95
CA ARG A 87 -25.50 37.83 15.90
C ARG A 87 -24.33 38.46 15.16
N VAL A 88 -24.27 39.79 15.19
CA VAL A 88 -23.17 40.55 14.59
C VAL A 88 -21.87 40.11 15.27
N PRO A 89 -20.88 39.62 14.52
CA PRO A 89 -19.61 39.24 15.09
C PRO A 89 -18.95 40.49 15.70
N ARG A 90 -18.59 40.41 16.98
CA ARG A 90 -17.81 41.44 17.67
C ARG A 90 -16.52 41.67 16.86
N ARG A 91 -16.16 42.91 16.54
CA ARG A 91 -14.86 43.25 15.93
C ARG A 91 -13.76 42.87 16.91
N VAL A 92 -13.27 41.64 16.82
CA VAL A 92 -12.07 41.16 17.50
C VAL A 92 -10.90 41.30 16.53
N SER A 93 -9.69 41.59 17.03
CA SER A 93 -8.50 41.61 16.18
C SER A 93 -8.29 40.24 15.53
N LEU A 94 -7.70 40.20 14.32
CA LEU A 94 -7.55 38.96 13.55
C LEU A 94 -6.83 37.86 14.35
N ALA A 95 -5.87 38.24 15.19
CA ALA A 95 -5.08 37.29 15.99
C ALA A 95 -5.90 36.57 17.07
N LEU A 96 -7.01 37.16 17.52
CA LEU A 96 -7.93 36.58 18.51
C LEU A 96 -9.12 35.85 17.85
N ASP A 97 -9.26 35.92 16.52
CA ASP A 97 -10.34 35.25 15.82
C ASP A 97 -9.97 33.79 15.52
N ALA A 98 -10.69 32.85 16.13
CA ALA A 98 -10.52 31.42 15.88
C ALA A 98 -10.69 31.04 14.39
N ARG A 99 -11.46 31.82 13.62
CA ARG A 99 -11.63 31.63 12.18
C ARG A 99 -10.33 31.86 11.42
N PHE A 100 -9.51 32.83 11.84
CA PHE A 100 -8.22 33.11 11.23
C PHE A 100 -7.25 31.93 11.43
N TRP A 101 -7.13 31.43 12.66
CA TRP A 101 -6.31 30.26 12.97
C TRP A 101 -6.77 29.01 12.22
N THR A 102 -8.09 28.83 12.07
CA THR A 102 -8.64 27.71 11.29
C THR A 102 -8.29 27.83 9.81
N CYS A 103 -8.37 29.03 9.21
CA CYS A 103 -7.97 29.26 7.83
C CYS A 103 -6.45 29.07 7.62
N LEU A 104 -5.63 29.56 8.55
CA LEU A 104 -4.18 29.41 8.50
C LEU A 104 -3.80 27.92 8.58
N LEU A 105 -4.42 27.20 9.52
CA LEU A 105 -4.26 25.75 9.67
C LEU A 105 -4.69 25.03 8.39
N SER A 106 -5.83 25.39 7.79
CA SER A 106 -6.27 24.84 6.50
C SER A 106 -5.24 25.05 5.40
N CYS A 107 -4.64 26.24 5.31
CA CYS A 107 -3.61 26.52 4.31
C CYS A 107 -2.34 25.69 4.57
N LEU A 108 -1.92 25.56 5.83
CA LEU A 108 -0.79 24.73 6.24
C LEU A 108 -1.00 23.25 5.86
N LEU A 109 -2.17 22.68 6.19
CA LEU A 109 -2.50 21.29 5.83
C LEU A 109 -2.57 21.12 4.31
N GLY A 110 -3.15 22.09 3.59
CA GLY A 110 -3.19 22.07 2.12
C GLY A 110 -1.78 22.00 1.50
N LEU A 111 -0.84 22.79 2.01
CA LEU A 111 0.55 22.77 1.57
C LEU A 111 1.26 21.46 1.94
N MET A 112 0.97 20.92 3.13
CA MET A 112 1.51 19.64 3.58
C MET A 112 1.03 18.47 2.70
N PHE A 113 -0.25 18.43 2.34
CA PHE A 113 -0.79 17.44 1.39
C PHE A 113 -0.28 17.65 -0.04
N LEU A 114 -0.07 18.90 -0.47
CA LEU A 114 0.55 19.17 -1.76
C LEU A 114 1.97 18.59 -1.83
N PHE A 115 2.78 18.83 -0.79
CA PHE A 115 4.14 18.29 -0.68
C PHE A 115 4.15 16.76 -0.68
N THR A 116 3.23 16.15 0.08
CA THR A 116 3.00 14.70 0.11
C THR A 116 2.70 14.14 -1.27
N THR A 117 1.85 14.81 -2.04
CA THR A 117 1.47 14.39 -3.40
C THR A 117 2.67 14.27 -4.32
N VAL A 118 3.66 15.15 -4.18
CA VAL A 118 4.87 15.15 -5.02
C VAL A 118 5.88 14.09 -4.56
N LEU A 119 6.07 13.91 -3.25
CA LEU A 119 7.10 13.04 -2.70
C LEU A 119 6.71 11.57 -2.60
N HIS A 120 5.44 11.28 -2.31
CA HIS A 120 4.96 9.93 -2.05
C HIS A 120 5.18 8.96 -3.23
N PRO A 121 4.87 9.32 -4.49
CA PRO A 121 5.10 8.43 -5.63
C PRO A 121 6.56 8.07 -5.84
N ASN A 122 7.49 8.99 -5.55
CA ASN A 122 8.93 8.73 -5.70
C ASN A 122 9.41 7.69 -4.67
N ASN A 123 8.97 7.82 -3.42
CA ASN A 123 9.34 6.91 -2.35
C ASN A 123 8.75 5.50 -2.54
N VAL A 124 7.48 5.39 -2.96
CA VAL A 124 6.87 4.07 -3.25
C VAL A 124 7.61 3.38 -4.40
N ARG A 125 7.99 4.12 -5.45
CA ARG A 125 8.74 3.57 -6.57
C ARG A 125 10.12 3.04 -6.15
N ILE A 126 10.82 3.74 -5.26
CA ILE A 126 12.13 3.28 -4.77
C ILE A 126 11.97 2.02 -3.90
N GLN A 127 11.02 2.00 -2.96
CA GLN A 127 10.78 0.82 -2.12
C GLN A 127 10.34 -0.39 -2.95
N SER A 128 9.47 -0.18 -3.95
CA SER A 128 9.06 -1.24 -4.86
C SER A 128 10.24 -1.78 -5.68
N ARG A 129 11.16 -0.92 -6.14
CA ARG A 129 12.39 -1.37 -6.83
C ARG A 129 13.29 -2.18 -5.91
N GLU A 130 13.42 -1.79 -4.65
CA GLU A 130 14.22 -2.51 -3.65
C GLU A 130 13.62 -3.89 -3.37
N ALA A 131 12.30 -3.98 -3.15
CA ALA A 131 11.59 -5.25 -2.99
C ALA A 131 11.70 -6.14 -4.25
N LEU A 132 11.55 -5.56 -5.45
CA LEU A 132 11.73 -6.28 -6.71
C LEU A 132 13.16 -6.80 -6.87
N SER A 133 14.17 -6.01 -6.48
CA SER A 133 15.57 -6.44 -6.52
C SER A 133 15.87 -7.57 -5.56
N GLN A 134 15.22 -7.56 -4.37
CA GLN A 134 15.36 -8.62 -3.39
C GLN A 134 14.73 -9.93 -3.87
N VAL A 135 13.51 -9.87 -4.44
CA VAL A 135 12.85 -11.03 -5.05
C VAL A 135 13.67 -11.60 -6.22
N ALA A 136 14.28 -10.73 -7.04
CA ALA A 136 15.16 -11.16 -8.12
C ALA A 136 16.44 -11.83 -7.60
N SER A 137 17.04 -11.29 -6.52
CA SER A 137 18.21 -11.87 -5.87
C SER A 137 17.89 -13.24 -5.26
N GLU A 138 16.80 -13.34 -4.52
CA GLU A 138 16.33 -14.57 -3.88
C GLU A 138 16.02 -15.66 -4.91
N ALA A 139 15.37 -15.31 -6.03
CA ALA A 139 15.14 -16.24 -7.13
C ALA A 139 16.45 -16.73 -7.78
N THR A 140 17.44 -15.83 -7.91
CA THR A 140 18.77 -16.18 -8.47
C THR A 140 19.54 -17.11 -7.54
N GLU A 141 19.55 -16.80 -6.23
CA GLU A 141 20.18 -17.64 -5.21
C GLU A 141 19.52 -19.02 -5.13
N ALA A 142 18.18 -19.08 -5.10
CA ALA A 142 17.44 -20.33 -5.09
C ALA A 142 17.72 -21.19 -6.33
N THR A 143 17.85 -20.56 -7.51
CA THR A 143 18.19 -21.27 -8.75
C THR A 143 19.61 -21.83 -8.69
N SER A 144 20.59 -21.03 -8.22
CA SER A 144 21.98 -21.47 -8.09
C SER A 144 22.15 -22.60 -7.07
N GLU A 145 21.46 -22.52 -5.93
CA GLU A 145 21.49 -23.55 -4.91
C GLU A 145 20.86 -24.86 -5.41
N LEU A 146 19.74 -24.78 -6.13
CA LEU A 146 19.11 -25.94 -6.76
C LEU A 146 20.02 -26.59 -7.80
N GLU A 147 20.68 -25.80 -8.63
CA GLU A 147 21.61 -26.32 -9.65
C GLU A 147 22.81 -27.03 -9.00
N GLN A 148 23.37 -26.46 -7.92
CA GLN A 148 24.42 -27.13 -7.15
C GLN A 148 23.93 -28.44 -6.51
N ARG A 149 22.74 -28.44 -5.90
CA ARG A 149 22.16 -29.64 -5.25
C ARG A 149 21.86 -30.74 -6.26
N LEU A 150 21.26 -30.41 -7.41
CA LEU A 150 21.02 -31.39 -8.48
C LEU A 150 22.32 -31.95 -9.05
N SER A 151 23.33 -31.10 -9.26
CA SER A 151 24.64 -31.53 -9.75
C SER A 151 25.32 -32.49 -8.76
N ALA A 152 25.22 -32.21 -7.46
CA ALA A 152 25.78 -33.07 -6.41
C ALA A 152 25.03 -34.41 -6.30
N ASP A 153 23.69 -34.40 -6.33
CA ASP A 153 22.86 -35.61 -6.30
C ASP A 153 23.11 -36.49 -7.53
N LEU A 154 23.25 -35.86 -8.71
CA LEU A 154 23.61 -36.56 -9.94
C LEU A 154 24.95 -37.27 -9.85
N ASN A 155 25.98 -36.57 -9.38
CA ASN A 155 27.30 -37.16 -9.22
C ASN A 155 27.26 -38.31 -8.21
N ALA A 156 26.55 -38.17 -7.09
CA ALA A 156 26.39 -39.23 -6.10
C ALA A 156 25.67 -40.46 -6.66
N ARG A 157 24.55 -40.27 -7.37
CA ARG A 157 23.80 -41.36 -8.03
C ARG A 157 24.64 -42.04 -9.09
N ARG A 158 25.39 -41.28 -9.90
CA ARG A 158 26.28 -41.82 -10.92
C ARG A 158 27.36 -42.71 -10.29
N THR A 159 28.00 -42.26 -9.21
CA THR A 159 28.99 -43.07 -8.49
C THR A 159 28.36 -44.31 -7.87
N GLN A 160 27.17 -44.21 -7.29
CA GLN A 160 26.47 -45.35 -6.68
C GLN A 160 26.08 -46.40 -7.72
N ILE A 161 25.51 -45.99 -8.86
CA ILE A 161 25.11 -46.90 -9.94
C ILE A 161 26.35 -47.53 -10.58
N ALA A 162 27.44 -46.77 -10.78
CA ALA A 162 28.70 -47.31 -11.26
C ALA A 162 29.28 -48.38 -10.32
N ALA A 163 29.29 -48.13 -9.00
CA ALA A 163 29.78 -49.07 -8.00
C ALA A 163 28.91 -50.35 -7.89
N LEU A 164 27.60 -50.24 -8.14
CA LEU A 164 26.69 -51.39 -8.21
C LEU A 164 26.89 -52.21 -9.49
N LEU A 165 27.14 -51.55 -10.63
CA LEU A 165 27.44 -52.21 -11.91
C LEU A 165 28.78 -52.95 -11.88
N GLU A 166 29.74 -52.47 -11.08
CA GLU A 166 31.07 -53.06 -10.88
C GLU A 166 31.06 -54.24 -9.88
N ASN A 167 30.09 -54.29 -8.95
CA ASN A 167 29.90 -55.40 -8.02
C ASN A 167 29.03 -56.52 -8.62
N GLU A 168 29.67 -57.41 -9.38
CA GLU A 168 29.03 -58.57 -10.02
C GLU A 168 28.29 -59.49 -9.04
N GLU A 169 28.82 -59.72 -7.83
CA GLU A 169 28.20 -60.63 -6.85
C GLU A 169 26.83 -60.15 -6.33
N GLN A 170 26.64 -58.85 -6.14
CA GLN A 170 25.36 -58.28 -5.67
C GLN A 170 24.32 -58.28 -6.78
N LEU A 171 24.74 -58.02 -8.02
CA LEU A 171 23.86 -58.03 -9.17
C LEU A 171 23.41 -59.47 -9.51
N GLN A 172 24.34 -60.44 -9.48
CA GLN A 172 24.00 -61.85 -9.67
C GLN A 172 23.02 -62.35 -8.61
N ALA A 173 23.15 -61.90 -7.36
CA ALA A 173 22.23 -62.25 -6.27
C ALA A 173 20.80 -61.70 -6.49
N ALA A 174 20.67 -60.47 -6.99
CA ALA A 174 19.37 -59.86 -7.31
C ALA A 174 18.71 -60.47 -8.56
N ILE A 175 19.50 -60.92 -9.53
CA ILE A 175 19.01 -61.66 -10.69
C ILE A 175 18.57 -63.08 -10.26
N ALA A 176 19.30 -63.71 -9.35
CA ALA A 176 18.99 -65.03 -8.82
C ALA A 176 17.78 -65.04 -7.86
N SER A 177 17.46 -63.92 -7.19
CA SER A 177 16.27 -63.79 -6.34
C SER A 177 14.97 -63.63 -7.13
N GLY A 178 15.05 -63.36 -8.45
CA GLY A 178 13.89 -63.19 -9.32
C GLY A 178 13.12 -61.87 -9.09
N GLU A 179 13.73 -60.90 -8.42
CA GLU A 179 13.12 -59.59 -8.12
C GLU A 179 13.11 -58.62 -9.31
N LEU A 180 13.85 -58.93 -10.38
CA LEU A 180 14.01 -58.05 -11.54
C LEU A 180 13.17 -58.55 -12.72
N ASP A 181 12.32 -57.67 -13.23
CA ASP A 181 11.51 -57.93 -14.43
C ASP A 181 12.38 -57.98 -15.70
N GLU A 182 11.92 -58.64 -16.75
CA GLU A 182 12.67 -58.85 -18.01
C GLU A 182 13.10 -57.52 -18.66
N ALA A 183 12.26 -56.49 -18.49
CA ALA A 183 12.53 -55.13 -18.94
C ALA A 183 13.67 -54.44 -18.16
N GLN A 184 13.81 -54.72 -16.86
CA GLN A 184 14.85 -54.13 -16.01
C GLN A 184 16.20 -54.80 -16.25
N LEU A 185 16.21 -56.12 -16.48
CA LEU A 185 17.38 -56.89 -16.88
C LEU A 185 17.99 -56.36 -18.20
N ALA A 186 17.15 -56.15 -19.22
CA ALA A 186 17.59 -55.59 -20.49
C ALA A 186 18.16 -54.16 -20.35
N GLN A 187 17.64 -53.36 -19.41
CA GLN A 187 18.08 -52.00 -19.15
C GLN A 187 19.43 -51.96 -18.43
N ILE A 188 19.63 -52.85 -17.45
CA ILE A 188 20.89 -53.03 -16.73
C ILE A 188 21.99 -53.52 -17.67
N GLU A 189 21.71 -54.48 -18.56
CA GLU A 189 22.67 -54.93 -19.58
C GLU A 189 23.07 -53.81 -20.55
N ARG A 190 22.13 -52.93 -20.94
CA ARG A 190 22.44 -51.76 -21.77
C ARG A 190 23.35 -50.77 -21.06
N PHE A 191 23.08 -50.47 -19.79
CA PHE A 191 23.94 -49.59 -18.99
C PHE A 191 25.32 -50.20 -18.73
N ARG A 192 25.41 -51.52 -18.62
CA ARG A 192 26.68 -52.25 -18.50
C ARG A 192 27.50 -52.20 -19.79
N ASN A 193 26.86 -52.44 -20.93
CA ASN A 193 27.53 -52.46 -22.23
C ASN A 193 27.88 -51.04 -22.72
N ASN A 194 27.14 -50.02 -22.29
CA ASN A 194 27.37 -48.64 -22.68
C ASN A 194 27.11 -47.66 -21.52
N PRO A 195 28.14 -47.29 -20.73
CA PRO A 195 28.00 -46.36 -19.61
C PRO A 195 27.59 -44.95 -20.05
N GLU A 196 27.69 -44.60 -21.34
CA GLU A 196 27.15 -43.35 -21.88
C GLU A 196 25.61 -43.33 -21.91
N GLU A 197 24.93 -44.46 -22.10
CA GLU A 197 23.46 -44.49 -22.10
C GLU A 197 22.88 -44.19 -20.72
N LEU A 198 23.53 -44.67 -19.66
CA LEU A 198 23.17 -44.34 -18.28
C LEU A 198 23.32 -42.82 -18.03
N ASN A 199 24.41 -42.22 -18.53
CA ASN A 199 24.61 -40.78 -18.40
C ASN A 199 23.55 -39.99 -19.17
N ASN A 200 23.21 -40.42 -20.38
CA ASN A 200 22.18 -39.76 -21.18
C ASN A 200 20.80 -39.86 -20.53
N PHE A 201 20.47 -41.00 -19.92
CA PHE A 201 19.21 -41.19 -19.19
C PHE A 201 19.13 -40.37 -17.90
N LEU A 202 20.21 -40.32 -17.10
CA LEU A 202 20.26 -39.51 -15.89
C LEU A 202 20.23 -38.00 -16.22
N ASN A 203 20.95 -37.59 -17.26
CA ASN A 203 20.95 -36.21 -17.72
C ASN A 203 19.60 -35.77 -18.30
N SER A 204 18.87 -36.65 -19.00
CA SER A 204 17.54 -36.31 -19.53
C SER A 204 16.49 -36.16 -18.44
N GLN A 205 16.43 -37.08 -17.47
CA GLN A 205 15.54 -36.97 -16.32
C GLN A 205 15.80 -35.70 -15.52
N VAL A 206 17.07 -35.36 -15.30
CA VAL A 206 17.43 -34.13 -14.59
C VAL A 206 17.18 -32.89 -15.43
N GLY A 207 17.44 -32.91 -16.73
CA GLY A 207 17.10 -31.79 -17.62
C GLY A 207 15.60 -31.46 -17.58
N GLU A 208 14.74 -32.48 -17.56
CA GLU A 208 13.30 -32.29 -17.40
C GLU A 208 12.92 -31.75 -16.01
N ALA A 209 13.46 -32.34 -14.94
CA ALA A 209 13.21 -31.89 -13.57
C ALA A 209 13.71 -30.45 -13.33
N GLN A 210 14.89 -30.12 -13.85
CA GLN A 210 15.49 -28.79 -13.81
C GLN A 210 14.64 -27.79 -14.57
N ASN A 211 14.22 -28.11 -15.80
CA ASN A 211 13.34 -27.23 -16.58
C ASN A 211 12.01 -26.99 -15.88
N GLN A 212 11.40 -28.02 -15.29
CA GLN A 212 10.15 -27.86 -14.53
C GLN A 212 10.34 -26.99 -13.28
N LEU A 213 11.41 -27.20 -12.51
CA LEU A 213 11.71 -26.42 -11.31
C LEU A 213 12.05 -24.96 -11.65
N GLN A 214 12.87 -24.74 -12.67
CA GLN A 214 13.25 -23.42 -13.14
C GLN A 214 12.03 -22.65 -13.69
N THR A 215 11.13 -23.35 -14.39
CA THR A 215 9.86 -22.78 -14.84
C THR A 215 9.00 -22.38 -13.64
N ARG A 216 8.86 -23.24 -12.62
CA ARG A 216 8.08 -22.91 -11.41
C ARG A 216 8.66 -21.72 -10.65
N ILE A 217 9.98 -21.63 -10.51
CA ILE A 217 10.65 -20.50 -9.85
C ILE A 217 10.44 -19.23 -10.67
N GLY A 218 10.58 -19.30 -11.99
CA GLY A 218 10.32 -18.17 -12.88
C GLY A 218 8.86 -17.70 -12.84
N GLU A 219 7.90 -18.63 -12.77
CA GLU A 219 6.48 -18.32 -12.61
C GLU A 219 6.19 -17.67 -11.25
N GLN A 220 6.73 -18.24 -10.16
CA GLN A 220 6.59 -17.67 -8.82
C GLN A 220 7.21 -16.28 -8.70
N GLN A 221 8.40 -16.08 -9.27
CA GLN A 221 9.05 -14.78 -9.35
C GLN A 221 8.16 -13.79 -10.10
N LYS A 222 7.70 -14.16 -11.30
CA LYS A 222 6.86 -13.29 -12.13
C LYS A 222 5.54 -12.94 -11.45
N GLU A 223 4.94 -13.88 -10.73
CA GLU A 223 3.72 -13.65 -9.96
C GLU A 223 3.97 -12.72 -8.76
N ALA A 224 5.04 -12.95 -8.00
CA ALA A 224 5.44 -12.08 -6.89
C ALA A 224 5.72 -10.65 -7.38
N GLU A 225 6.45 -10.49 -8.49
CA GLU A 225 6.70 -9.20 -9.10
C GLU A 225 5.41 -8.51 -9.55
N ALA A 226 4.48 -9.25 -10.17
CA ALA A 226 3.20 -8.71 -10.62
C ALA A 226 2.35 -8.25 -9.44
N ARG A 227 2.30 -9.03 -8.35
CA ARG A 227 1.60 -8.67 -7.11
C ARG A 227 2.19 -7.42 -6.47
N LEU A 228 3.51 -7.33 -6.32
CA LEU A 228 4.19 -6.16 -5.76
C LEU A 228 3.95 -4.90 -6.59
N LYS A 229 4.03 -5.01 -7.94
CA LYS A 229 3.75 -3.89 -8.86
C LYS A 229 2.29 -3.44 -8.75
N ALA A 230 1.35 -4.39 -8.72
CA ALA A 230 -0.08 -4.09 -8.61
C ALA A 230 -0.42 -3.42 -7.26
N GLU A 231 0.14 -3.92 -6.16
CA GLU A 231 -0.05 -3.35 -4.84
C GLU A 231 0.55 -1.94 -4.73
N ALA A 232 1.78 -1.75 -5.22
CA ALA A 232 2.44 -0.45 -5.27
C ALA A 232 1.65 0.57 -6.12
N LEU A 233 1.11 0.15 -7.27
CA LEU A 233 0.26 1.01 -8.10
C LEU A 233 -1.04 1.38 -7.38
N LYS A 234 -1.73 0.40 -6.77
CA LYS A 234 -2.96 0.64 -6.03
C LYS A 234 -2.74 1.62 -4.87
N ALA A 235 -1.69 1.42 -4.10
CA ALA A 235 -1.31 2.32 -3.00
C ALA A 235 -0.99 3.73 -3.52
N THR A 236 -0.16 3.83 -4.56
CA THR A 236 0.24 5.12 -5.15
C THR A 236 -0.98 5.90 -5.65
N VAL A 237 -1.85 5.26 -6.44
CA VAL A 237 -3.04 5.91 -7.00
C VAL A 237 -3.97 6.37 -5.89
N ARG A 238 -4.26 5.51 -4.92
CA ARG A 238 -5.15 5.85 -3.79
C ARG A 238 -4.62 7.05 -3.01
N VAL A 239 -3.36 7.01 -2.56
CA VAL A 239 -2.79 8.07 -1.72
C VAL A 239 -2.65 9.37 -2.51
N THR A 240 -2.21 9.31 -3.77
CA THR A 240 -2.08 10.51 -4.61
C THR A 240 -3.43 11.17 -4.87
N LEU A 241 -4.45 10.38 -5.20
CA LEU A 241 -5.79 10.90 -5.47
C LEU A 241 -6.42 11.50 -4.21
N SER A 242 -6.36 10.78 -3.07
CA SER A 242 -6.85 11.30 -1.80
C SER A 242 -6.11 12.57 -1.37
N SER A 243 -4.79 12.61 -1.52
CA SER A 243 -3.97 13.77 -1.20
C SER A 243 -4.28 14.98 -2.09
N LEU A 244 -4.54 14.77 -3.39
CA LEU A 244 -4.99 15.83 -4.29
C LEU A 244 -6.34 16.40 -3.88
N LEU A 245 -7.32 15.54 -3.58
CA LEU A 245 -8.64 15.96 -3.12
C LEU A 245 -8.56 16.78 -1.84
N LEU A 246 -7.76 16.32 -0.87
CA LEU A 246 -7.52 17.05 0.37
C LEU A 246 -6.84 18.40 0.09
N THR A 247 -5.81 18.42 -0.74
CA THR A 247 -5.11 19.66 -1.14
C THR A 247 -6.10 20.68 -1.70
N PHE A 248 -6.98 20.29 -2.62
CA PHE A 248 -8.00 21.17 -3.16
C PHE A 248 -8.97 21.67 -2.09
N GLY A 249 -9.50 20.78 -1.25
CA GLY A 249 -10.44 21.15 -0.19
C GLY A 249 -9.84 22.15 0.80
N TYR A 250 -8.65 21.86 1.32
CA TYR A 250 -7.94 22.70 2.28
C TYR A 250 -7.48 24.03 1.68
N THR A 251 -6.99 24.04 0.44
CA THR A 251 -6.57 25.26 -0.24
C THR A 251 -7.76 26.16 -0.56
N PHE A 252 -8.87 25.59 -1.01
CA PHE A 252 -10.08 26.36 -1.31
C PHE A 252 -10.65 27.02 -0.05
N ILE A 253 -10.80 26.27 1.04
CA ILE A 253 -11.32 26.79 2.31
C ILE A 253 -10.35 27.83 2.91
N GLY A 254 -9.05 27.52 2.93
CA GLY A 254 -8.03 28.42 3.47
C GLY A 254 -7.98 29.74 2.71
N TRP A 255 -7.94 29.70 1.37
CA TRP A 255 -7.87 30.89 0.52
C TRP A 255 -9.13 31.76 0.60
N GLN A 256 -10.31 31.15 0.47
CA GLN A 256 -11.59 31.87 0.55
C GLN A 256 -11.79 32.49 1.93
N GLY A 257 -11.44 31.75 3.00
CA GLY A 257 -11.53 32.22 4.37
C GLY A 257 -10.59 33.39 4.66
N LEU A 258 -9.31 33.29 4.27
CA LEU A 258 -8.35 34.37 4.46
C LEU A 258 -8.75 35.63 3.68
N ARG A 259 -9.15 35.49 2.42
CA ARG A 259 -9.56 36.62 1.57
C ARG A 259 -10.77 37.36 2.16
N ARG A 260 -11.77 36.64 2.68
CA ARG A 260 -12.94 37.24 3.34
C ARG A 260 -12.59 37.95 4.64
N LEU A 261 -11.70 37.38 5.44
CA LEU A 261 -11.25 38.00 6.70
C LEU A 261 -10.41 39.26 6.45
N LEU A 262 -9.52 39.23 5.46
CA LEU A 262 -8.72 40.40 5.06
C LEU A 262 -9.61 41.53 4.51
N ALA A 263 -10.63 41.20 3.72
CA ALA A 263 -11.60 42.17 3.20
C ALA A 263 -12.51 42.80 4.27
N MET A 264 -12.59 42.23 5.48
CA MET A 264 -13.32 42.83 6.61
C MET A 264 -12.46 43.79 7.45
N VAL A 265 -11.15 43.77 7.23
CA VAL A 265 -10.16 44.53 8.00
C VAL A 265 -9.69 45.77 7.25
N ASN A 266 -9.61 45.70 5.92
CA ASN A 266 -9.47 46.85 5.03
C ASN A 266 -10.82 47.54 4.81
#